data_AF-A0A7D4Y6B1-F1
#
_entry.id   AF-A0A7D4Y6B1-F1
#
_cell.length_a   1.000
_cell.length_b   1.000
_cell.length_c   1.000
_cell.angle_alpha   90.00
_cell.angle_beta   90.00
_cell.angle_gamma   90.00
#
_symmetry.space_group_name_H-M   'P 1'
#
loop_
_entity.id
_entity.type
_entity.pdbx_description
1 polymer ?
#
loop_
_entity_poly.entity_id
_entity_poly.type
_entity_poly.pdbx_seq_one_letter_code
_entity_poly.pdbx_strand_id
1 'polypeptide(L)'
;MRKLEKAKNVLAELEDEVDAELSGARFSLRQAGQTIDIENTFVSHLQEAMGEVAGFAIEAGLDDIASDATEVIVELEQNESDDD
;
A
#
# COMPACT_ATOMS: atom_id res chain seq x y z
N MET A 1 7.83 10.19 1.80
CA MET A 1 8.75 9.10 1.38
C MET A 1 8.62 7.84 2.24
N ARG A 2 8.68 7.91 3.58
CA ARG A 2 8.58 6.71 4.45
C ARG A 2 7.36 5.81 4.17
N LYS A 3 6.18 6.40 3.90
CA LYS A 3 4.95 5.63 3.59
C LYS A 3 5.06 4.81 2.30
N LEU A 4 5.64 5.39 1.24
CA LEU A 4 5.86 4.69 -0.02
C LEU A 4 6.88 3.54 0.13
N GLU A 5 7.91 3.71 0.95
CA GLU A 5 8.86 2.63 1.26
C GLU A 5 8.19 1.52 2.09
N LYS A 6 7.42 1.87 3.12
CA LYS A 6 6.64 0.90 3.91
C LYS A 6 5.72 0.09 3.00
N ALA A 7 4.95 0.75 2.15
CA ALA A 7 4.05 0.09 1.20
C ALA A 7 4.78 -0.87 0.23
N LYS A 8 5.97 -0.47 -0.26
CA LYS A 8 6.79 -1.35 -1.11
C LYS A 8 7.32 -2.58 -0.37
N ASN A 9 7.68 -2.43 0.90
CA ASN A 9 8.15 -3.55 1.71
C ASN A 9 7.03 -4.56 1.97
N VAL A 10 5.83 -4.08 2.35
CA VAL A 10 4.66 -4.96 2.56
C VAL A 10 4.29 -5.71 1.28
N LEU A 11 4.30 -5.03 0.13
CA LEU A 11 4.09 -5.69 -1.17
C LEU A 11 5.16 -6.75 -1.43
N ALA A 12 6.44 -6.43 -1.23
CA ALA A 12 7.52 -7.37 -1.48
C ALA A 12 7.45 -8.62 -0.57
N GLU A 13 7.06 -8.44 0.69
CA GLU A 13 6.84 -9.54 1.64
C GLU A 13 5.68 -10.43 1.19
N LEU A 14 4.56 -9.84 0.75
CA LEU A 14 3.46 -10.61 0.18
C LEU A 14 3.90 -11.43 -1.04
N GLU A 15 4.57 -10.80 -1.99
CA GLU A 15 5.02 -11.44 -3.22
C GLU A 15 5.98 -12.61 -2.96
N ASP A 16 6.80 -12.53 -1.90
CA ASP A 16 7.70 -13.60 -1.46
C ASP A 16 6.92 -14.77 -0.83
N GLU A 17 5.98 -14.48 0.08
CA GLU A 17 5.14 -15.50 0.74
C GLU A 17 4.27 -16.27 -0.26
N VAL A 18 3.81 -15.62 -1.33
CA VAL A 18 2.88 -16.22 -2.30
C VAL A 18 3.55 -16.66 -3.60
N ASP A 19 4.87 -16.50 -3.72
CA ASP A 19 5.70 -16.79 -4.91
C ASP A 19 5.07 -16.24 -6.20
N ALA A 20 4.55 -15.01 -6.14
CA ALA A 20 3.81 -14.40 -7.23
C ALA A 20 3.95 -12.87 -7.24
N GLU A 21 4.02 -12.29 -8.44
CA GLU A 21 4.08 -10.84 -8.60
C GLU A 21 2.68 -10.21 -8.74
N LEU A 22 2.40 -9.19 -7.93
CA LEU A 22 1.14 -8.44 -7.99
C LEU A 22 1.33 -7.19 -8.84
N SER A 23 1.23 -7.40 -10.16
CA SER A 23 1.48 -6.35 -11.16
C SER A 23 0.59 -5.10 -11.02
N GLY A 24 -0.65 -5.25 -10.51
CA GLY A 24 -1.56 -4.14 -10.21
C GLY A 24 -1.01 -3.25 -9.09
N ALA A 25 -0.78 -3.85 -7.92
CA ALA A 25 -0.19 -3.17 -6.77
C ALA A 25 1.17 -2.52 -7.10
N ARG A 26 2.04 -3.22 -7.85
CA ARG A 26 3.33 -2.65 -8.32
C ARG A 26 3.14 -1.41 -9.19
N PHE A 27 2.19 -1.45 -10.12
CA PHE A 27 1.89 -0.31 -10.99
C PHE A 27 1.39 0.88 -10.16
N SER A 28 0.45 0.66 -9.24
CA SER A 28 -0.11 1.71 -8.39
C SER A 28 0.96 2.33 -7.47
N LEU A 29 1.86 1.54 -6.87
CA LEU A 29 3.00 2.09 -6.12
C LEU A 29 3.97 2.90 -6.99
N ARG A 30 4.17 2.49 -8.25
CA ARG A 30 4.99 3.25 -9.19
C ARG A 30 4.32 4.59 -9.54
N GLN A 31 3.00 4.62 -9.68
CA GLN A 31 2.23 5.85 -9.92
C GLN A 31 2.29 6.77 -8.69
N ALA A 32 2.11 6.23 -7.48
CA ALA A 32 2.29 6.98 -6.23
C ALA A 32 3.67 7.66 -6.18
N GLY A 33 4.75 6.93 -6.51
CA GLY A 33 6.09 7.53 -6.54
C GLY A 33 6.26 8.68 -7.55
N GLN A 34 5.51 8.69 -8.65
CA GLN A 34 5.54 9.76 -9.65
C GLN A 34 4.69 10.97 -9.26
N THR A 35 3.70 10.78 -8.39
CA THR A 35 2.76 11.82 -7.97
C THR A 35 3.01 12.28 -6.54
N ILE A 36 4.20 12.04 -5.98
CA ILE A 36 4.53 12.35 -4.58
C ILE A 36 4.35 13.84 -4.22
N ASP A 37 4.47 14.73 -5.22
CA ASP A 37 4.28 16.17 -5.06
C ASP A 37 2.79 16.60 -5.17
N ILE A 38 1.88 15.66 -5.45
CA ILE A 38 0.44 15.86 -5.58
C ILE A 38 -0.25 14.97 -4.55
N GLU A 39 -0.40 15.48 -3.34
CA GLU A 39 -0.79 14.72 -2.15
C GLU A 39 -2.00 13.80 -2.36
N ASN A 40 -3.14 14.33 -2.79
CA ASN A 40 -4.35 13.52 -2.98
C ASN A 40 -4.16 12.40 -4.01
N THR A 41 -3.38 12.65 -5.07
CA THR A 41 -3.08 11.62 -6.09
C THR A 41 -2.08 10.59 -5.56
N PHE A 42 -1.07 11.03 -4.81
CA PHE A 42 -0.16 10.15 -4.08
C PHE A 42 -0.89 9.22 -3.11
N VAL A 43 -1.76 9.77 -2.27
CA VAL A 43 -2.55 9.02 -1.29
C VAL A 43 -3.47 8.03 -2.00
N SER A 44 -4.19 8.46 -3.03
CA SER A 44 -5.11 7.60 -3.79
C SER A 44 -4.39 6.39 -4.38
N HIS A 45 -3.21 6.56 -4.99
CA HIS A 45 -2.43 5.45 -5.54
C HIS A 45 -1.85 4.53 -4.47
N LEU A 46 -1.48 5.06 -3.29
CA LEU A 46 -1.06 4.22 -2.16
C LEU A 46 -2.21 3.39 -1.59
N GLN A 47 -3.38 3.99 -1.42
CA GLN A 47 -4.59 3.29 -0.95
C GLN A 47 -5.00 2.20 -1.93
N GLU A 48 -4.97 2.47 -3.23
CA GLU A 48 -5.24 1.48 -4.27
C GLU A 48 -4.29 0.29 -4.17
N ALA A 49 -2.98 0.54 -4.09
CA ALA A 49 -1.98 -0.53 -3.97
C ALA A 49 -2.15 -1.35 -2.68
N MET A 50 -2.31 -0.69 -1.53
CA MET A 50 -2.42 -1.36 -0.25
C MET A 50 -3.76 -2.05 -0.05
N GLY A 51 -4.83 -1.57 -0.67
CA GLY A 51 -6.12 -2.26 -0.71
C GLY A 51 -6.03 -3.58 -1.47
N GLU A 52 -5.33 -3.60 -2.62
CA GLU A 52 -5.07 -4.82 -3.38
C GLU A 52 -4.21 -5.81 -2.58
N VAL A 53 -3.12 -5.34 -1.97
CA VAL A 53 -2.24 -6.14 -1.11
C VAL A 53 -2.99 -6.72 0.08
N ALA A 54 -3.77 -5.91 0.80
CA ALA A 54 -4.57 -6.36 1.94
C ALA A 54 -5.59 -7.42 1.52
N GLY A 55 -6.31 -7.20 0.42
CA GLY A 55 -7.29 -8.15 -0.10
C GLY A 55 -6.66 -9.50 -0.44
N PHE A 56 -5.53 -9.49 -1.15
CA PHE A 56 -4.81 -10.70 -1.51
C PHE A 56 -4.24 -11.42 -0.28
N ALA A 57 -3.65 -10.68 0.66
CA ALA A 57 -3.12 -11.24 1.90
C ALA A 57 -4.22 -11.91 2.74
N ILE A 58 -5.42 -11.31 2.82
CA ILE A 58 -6.59 -11.92 3.47
C ILE A 58 -7.00 -13.22 2.76
N GLU A 59 -7.06 -13.22 1.43
CA GLU A 59 -7.40 -14.42 0.65
C GLU A 59 -6.37 -15.55 0.84
N ALA A 60 -5.10 -15.20 1.02
CA ALA A 60 -4.01 -16.13 1.27
C ALA A 60 -3.88 -16.59 2.74
N GLY A 61 -4.61 -15.97 3.67
CA GLY A 61 -4.52 -16.26 5.11
C GLY A 61 -3.26 -15.68 5.77
N LEU A 62 -2.69 -14.61 5.20
CA LEU A 62 -1.50 -13.90 5.67
C LEU A 62 -1.93 -12.69 6.52
N ASP A 63 -2.48 -12.95 7.70
CA ASP A 63 -3.12 -11.95 8.57
C ASP A 63 -2.17 -10.81 8.97
N ASP A 64 -0.89 -11.10 9.23
CA ASP A 64 0.11 -10.09 9.60
C ASP A 64 0.35 -9.10 8.44
N ILE A 65 0.52 -9.60 7.21
CA ILE A 65 0.70 -8.78 6.01
C ILE A 65 -0.56 -7.98 5.70
N ALA A 66 -1.74 -8.58 5.88
CA ALA A 66 -3.01 -7.87 5.72
C ALA A 66 -3.16 -6.72 6.72
N SER A 67 -2.73 -6.94 7.97
CA SER A 67 -2.70 -5.90 9.01
C SER A 67 -1.73 -4.78 8.63
N ASP A 68 -0.51 -5.11 8.20
CA ASP A 68 0.51 -4.13 7.82
C ASP A 68 0.08 -3.27 6.62
N ALA A 69 -0.55 -3.89 5.61
CA ALA A 69 -1.13 -3.17 4.47
C ALA A 69 -2.25 -2.22 4.92
N THR A 70 -3.11 -2.67 5.84
CA THR A 70 -4.19 -1.84 6.39
C THR A 70 -3.66 -0.70 7.26
N GLU A 71 -2.60 -0.93 8.04
CA GLU A 71 -1.96 0.11 8.84
C GLU A 71 -1.42 1.24 7.96
N VAL A 72 -0.82 0.91 6.81
CA VAL A 72 -0.39 1.93 5.83
C VAL A 72 -1.57 2.79 5.38
N ILE A 73 -2.75 2.19 5.13
CA ILE A 73 -3.96 2.92 4.75
C ILE A 73 -4.43 3.85 5.87
N VAL A 74 -4.51 3.34 7.10
CA VAL A 74 -4.96 4.12 8.27
C VAL A 74 -4.00 5.29 8.54
N GLU A 75 -2.69 5.09 8.41
CA GLU A 75 -1.70 6.15 8.53
C GLU A 75 -1.86 7.24 7.45
N LEU A 76 -2.44 6.93 6.29
CA LEU A 76 -2.74 7.93 5.27
C LEU A 76 -3.93 8.80 5.68
N GLU A 77 -5.03 8.19 6.13
CA GLU A 77 -6.26 8.88 6.53
C GLU A 77 -6.08 9.78 7.76
N GLN A 78 -5.23 9.37 8.71
CA GLN A 78 -4.93 10.18 9.90
C GLN A 78 -4.18 11.48 9.58
N ASN A 79 -3.40 11.52 8.49
CA ASN A 79 -2.74 12.78 8.09
C ASN A 79 -3.70 13.73 7.35
N GLU A 80 -4.72 13.22 6.66
CA GLU A 80 -5.77 14.06 6.07
C GLU A 80 -6.67 14.71 7.14
N SER A 81 -6.76 14.10 8.33
CA SER A 81 -7.65 14.55 9.41
C SER A 81 -7.03 15.60 10.34
N ASP A 82 -5.72 15.81 10.29
CA ASP A 82 -4.98 16.75 11.16
C ASP A 82 -4.79 18.16 10.52
N ASP A 83 -5.18 18.33 9.25
CA ASP A 83 -5.06 19.58 8.48
C ASP A 83 -6.39 20.37 8.32
N ASP A 84 -7.44 20.01 9.08
CA ASP A 84 -8.74 20.70 9.16
C ASP A 84 -8.91 21.54 10.45
#